data_AF-A0A936UM54-F1
#
_entry.id   AF-A0A936UM54-F1
#
_cell.length_a   1.000
_cell.length_b   1.000
_cell.length_c   1.000
_cell.angle_alpha   90.00
_cell.angle_beta   90.00
_cell.angle_gamma   90.00
#
_symmetry.space_group_name_H-M   'P 1'
#
loop_
_entity.id
_entity.type
_entity.pdbx_description
1 polymer ?
#
loop_
_entity_poly.entity_id
_entity_poly.type
_entity_poly.pdbx_seq_one_letter_code
_entity_poly.pdbx_strand_id
1 'polypeptide(L)'
;MSILSNTYGFLYGKFGDSMFYILGFMLLLSVVAQWRLYEKAGQPGIAAIVPVWNVIIFLKIIGRPASHIFLFFIPVYGQLYLIPKVWVELCQSFGKRTMLDYVLVMILNGLYIFNLGMSYDTEYLGPVYGKHIPEDKRHTSPSMA
;
A
#
# COMPACT_ATOMS: atom_id res chain seq x y z
N MET A 1 1.63 29.08 -13.34
CA MET A 1 1.84 29.93 -12.13
C MET A 1 0.52 30.43 -11.55
N SER A 2 -0.42 30.97 -12.34
CA SER A 2 -1.70 31.53 -11.84
C SER A 2 -2.68 30.51 -11.24
N ILE A 3 -2.73 29.29 -11.78
CA ILE A 3 -3.62 28.24 -11.25
C ILE A 3 -3.24 27.83 -9.83
N LEU A 4 -1.95 27.61 -9.56
CA LEU A 4 -1.46 27.23 -8.24
C LEU A 4 -1.70 28.33 -7.20
N SER A 5 -1.49 29.60 -7.55
CA SER A 5 -1.75 30.71 -6.63
C SER A 5 -3.24 30.90 -6.35
N ASN A 6 -4.09 30.68 -7.35
CA ASN A 6 -5.55 30.81 -7.20
C ASN A 6 -6.16 29.65 -6.42
N THR A 7 -5.69 28.40 -6.63
CA THR A 7 -6.11 27.26 -5.80
C THR A 7 -5.56 27.35 -4.39
N TYR A 8 -4.30 27.80 -4.22
CA TYR A 8 -3.74 28.08 -2.89
C TYR A 8 -4.57 29.13 -2.16
N GLY A 9 -4.87 30.28 -2.79
CA GLY A 9 -5.68 31.35 -2.19
C GLY A 9 -7.11 30.91 -1.87
N PHE A 10 -7.74 30.10 -2.73
CA PHE A 10 -9.07 29.54 -2.49
C PHE A 10 -9.10 28.54 -1.33
N LEU A 11 -8.14 27.62 -1.28
CA LEU A 11 -8.04 26.61 -0.22
C LEU A 11 -7.63 27.24 1.13
N TYR A 12 -6.65 28.14 1.10
CA TYR A 12 -6.21 28.90 2.27
C TYR A 12 -7.31 29.83 2.80
N GLY A 13 -8.07 30.48 1.91
CA GLY A 13 -9.21 31.32 2.31
C GLY A 13 -10.37 30.55 2.95
N LYS A 14 -10.53 29.25 2.63
CA LYS A 14 -11.60 28.41 3.19
C LYS A 14 -11.20 27.66 4.47
N PHE A 15 -9.95 27.23 4.60
CA PHE A 15 -9.50 26.35 5.69
C PHE A 15 -8.38 26.96 6.57
N GLY A 16 -7.76 28.06 6.14
CA GLY A 16 -6.69 28.75 6.87
C GLY A 16 -5.46 27.87 7.14
N ASP A 17 -4.72 28.20 8.19
CA ASP A 17 -3.48 27.50 8.58
C ASP A 17 -3.74 26.04 9.02
N SER A 18 -4.97 25.71 9.45
CA SER A 18 -5.37 24.37 9.90
C SER A 18 -5.15 23.29 8.82
N MET A 19 -5.25 23.66 7.55
CA MET A 19 -5.04 22.76 6.42
C MET A 19 -3.61 22.20 6.39
N PHE A 20 -2.59 23.03 6.65
CA PHE A 20 -1.20 22.59 6.59
C PHE A 20 -0.86 21.65 7.75
N TYR A 21 -1.43 21.88 8.93
CA TYR A 21 -1.25 20.98 10.08
C TYR A 21 -1.86 19.61 9.82
N ILE A 22 -3.09 19.55 9.28
CA ILE A 22 -3.75 18.28 8.96
C ILE A 22 -3.01 17.55 7.84
N LEU A 23 -2.63 18.26 6.78
CA LEU A 23 -1.91 17.67 5.65
C LEU A 23 -0.54 17.12 6.10
N GLY A 24 0.21 17.89 6.89
CA GLY A 24 1.49 17.46 7.45
C GLY A 24 1.35 16.25 8.38
N PHE A 25 0.32 16.23 9.22
CA PHE A 25 0.02 15.11 10.11
C PHE A 25 -0.34 13.83 9.33
N MET A 26 -1.21 13.93 8.32
CA MET A 26 -1.56 12.78 7.45
C MET A 26 -0.34 12.26 6.70
N LEU A 27 0.54 13.15 6.23
CA LEU A 27 1.75 12.77 5.50
C LEU A 27 2.74 12.05 6.42
N LEU A 28 2.95 12.55 7.64
CA LEU A 28 3.75 11.87 8.67
C LEU A 28 3.19 10.49 9.01
N LEU A 29 1.87 10.37 9.25
CA LEU A 29 1.24 9.08 9.52
C LEU A 29 1.45 8.10 8.36
N SER A 30 1.31 8.55 7.12
CA SER A 30 1.48 7.71 5.94
C SER A 30 2.93 7.23 5.76
N VAL A 31 3.91 8.08 6.06
CA VAL A 31 5.33 7.69 6.00
C VAL A 31 5.66 6.68 7.11
N VAL A 32 5.20 6.91 8.33
CA VAL A 32 5.39 5.98 9.45
C VAL A 32 4.71 4.64 9.18
N ALA A 33 3.51 4.67 8.58
CA ALA A 33 2.79 3.47 8.16
C ALA A 33 3.59 2.61 7.18
N GLN A 34 4.08 3.24 6.12
CA GLN A 34 4.85 2.56 5.09
C GLN A 34 6.16 2.01 5.65
N TRP A 35 6.82 2.77 6.53
CA TRP A 35 8.02 2.33 7.23
C TRP A 35 7.75 1.05 8.04
N ARG A 36 6.71 1.04 8.87
CA ARG A 36 6.35 -0.12 9.70
C ARG A 36 6.01 -1.35 8.88
N LEU A 37 5.32 -1.17 7.74
CA LEU A 37 5.04 -2.26 6.79
C LEU A 37 6.34 -2.89 6.27
N TYR A 38 7.34 -2.06 5.95
CA TYR A 38 8.61 -2.53 5.39
C TYR A 38 9.43 -3.28 6.44
N GLU A 39 9.47 -2.78 7.68
CA GLU A 39 10.12 -3.47 8.79
C GLU A 39 9.49 -4.83 9.05
N LYS A 40 8.15 -4.93 9.03
CA LYS A 40 7.43 -6.21 9.13
C LYS A 40 7.79 -7.21 8.03
N ALA A 41 8.02 -6.72 6.81
CA ALA A 41 8.45 -7.55 5.69
C ALA A 41 9.97 -7.83 5.69
N GLY A 42 10.70 -7.42 6.74
CA GLY A 42 12.15 -7.59 6.84
C GLY A 42 12.96 -6.76 5.85
N GLN A 43 12.42 -5.61 5.42
CA GLN A 43 13.05 -4.67 4.49
C GLN A 43 13.37 -3.33 5.17
N PRO A 44 14.34 -2.56 4.66
CA PRO A 44 14.70 -1.27 5.25
C PRO A 44 13.55 -0.26 5.11
N GLY A 45 12.98 0.20 6.23
CA GLY A 45 11.87 1.16 6.21
C GLY A 45 12.22 2.53 5.62
N ILE A 46 13.50 2.92 5.63
CA ILE A 46 14.00 4.13 4.94
C ILE A 46 13.76 4.07 3.43
N ALA A 47 13.67 2.86 2.84
CA ALA A 47 13.37 2.72 1.43
C ALA A 47 11.98 3.28 1.07
N ALA A 48 11.05 3.41 2.04
CA ALA A 48 9.75 4.00 1.83
C ALA A 48 9.82 5.49 1.42
N ILE A 49 10.87 6.21 1.82
CA ILE A 49 11.02 7.66 1.63
C ILE A 49 11.51 7.99 0.21
N VAL A 50 12.37 7.13 -0.36
CA VAL A 50 12.98 7.37 -1.67
C VAL A 50 12.10 6.77 -2.77
N PRO A 51 11.56 7.56 -3.73
CA PRO A 51 10.54 7.07 -4.67
C PRO A 51 10.95 5.83 -5.47
N VAL A 52 12.17 5.82 -6.02
CA VAL A 52 12.65 4.68 -6.82
C VAL A 52 12.92 3.45 -5.95
N TRP A 53 13.49 3.66 -4.76
CA TRP A 53 13.81 2.57 -3.83
C TRP A 53 12.54 1.95 -3.23
N ASN A 54 11.54 2.78 -2.96
CA ASN A 54 10.22 2.37 -2.48
C ASN A 54 9.64 1.34 -3.44
N VAL A 55 9.57 1.62 -4.74
CA VAL A 55 9.00 0.70 -5.73
C VAL A 55 9.80 -0.61 -5.81
N ILE A 56 11.13 -0.55 -5.80
CA ILE A 56 11.99 -1.76 -5.84
C ILE A 56 11.72 -2.67 -4.63
N ILE A 57 11.73 -2.10 -3.43
CA ILE A 57 11.50 -2.84 -2.20
C ILE A 57 10.06 -3.34 -2.12
N PHE A 58 9.09 -2.53 -2.55
CA PHE A 58 7.70 -2.93 -2.59
C PHE A 58 7.47 -4.13 -3.51
N LEU A 59 8.06 -4.12 -4.71
CA LEU A 59 8.04 -5.27 -5.62
C LEU A 59 8.73 -6.49 -4.99
N LYS A 60 9.84 -6.28 -4.27
CA LYS A 60 10.56 -7.35 -3.56
C LYS A 60 9.74 -7.98 -2.43
N ILE A 61 8.97 -7.19 -1.68
CA ILE A 61 8.02 -7.67 -0.65
C ILE A 61 6.96 -8.59 -1.28
N ILE A 62 6.54 -8.31 -2.51
CA ILE A 62 5.52 -9.11 -3.19
C ILE A 62 6.16 -10.31 -3.95
N GLY A 63 7.47 -10.26 -4.18
CA GLY A 63 8.23 -11.24 -4.96
C GLY A 63 8.21 -11.00 -6.46
N ARG A 64 7.82 -9.80 -6.91
CA ARG A 64 7.83 -9.43 -8.33
C ARG A 64 9.24 -9.03 -8.80
N PRO A 65 9.60 -9.30 -10.06
CA PRO A 65 10.84 -8.80 -10.62
C PRO A 65 10.80 -7.28 -10.74
N ALA A 66 11.92 -6.63 -10.40
CA ALA A 66 12.10 -5.18 -10.45
C ALA A 66 11.87 -4.59 -11.86
N SER A 67 11.93 -5.41 -12.91
CA SER A 67 11.60 -5.02 -14.29
C SER A 67 10.17 -4.46 -14.44
N HIS A 68 9.26 -4.73 -13.50
CA HIS A 68 7.93 -4.10 -13.50
C HIS A 68 7.96 -2.58 -13.32
N ILE A 69 9.08 -2.00 -12.89
CA ILE A 69 9.30 -0.54 -12.90
C ILE A 69 9.13 0.03 -14.31
N PHE A 70 9.54 -0.69 -15.36
CA PHE A 70 9.34 -0.25 -16.74
C PHE A 70 7.85 -0.20 -17.13
N LEU A 71 7.02 -1.06 -16.53
CA LEU A 71 5.58 -1.06 -16.80
C LEU A 71 4.86 0.13 -16.15
N PHE A 72 5.43 0.75 -15.12
CA PHE A 72 4.92 2.01 -14.57
C PHE A 72 5.07 3.19 -15.55
N PHE A 73 6.01 3.13 -16.50
CA PHE A 73 6.12 4.13 -17.57
C PHE A 73 5.04 4.00 -18.64
N ILE A 74 4.28 2.91 -18.66
CA ILE A 74 3.13 2.74 -19.56
C ILE A 74 1.88 3.27 -18.83
N PRO A 75 1.37 4.47 -19.16
CA PRO A 75 0.41 5.17 -18.32
C PRO A 75 -0.94 4.44 -18.16
N VAL A 76 -1.37 3.64 -19.14
CA VAL A 76 -2.64 2.91 -19.04
C VAL A 76 -2.47 1.58 -18.30
N TYR A 77 -1.49 0.77 -18.70
CA TYR A 77 -1.28 -0.55 -18.12
C TYR A 77 -0.69 -0.49 -16.70
N GLY A 78 0.28 0.38 -16.46
CA GLY A 78 0.89 0.58 -15.14
C GLY A 78 -0.12 1.05 -14.10
N GLN A 79 -0.88 2.10 -14.40
CA GLN A 79 -1.78 2.68 -13.40
C GLN A 79 -3.06 1.87 -13.17
N LEU A 80 -3.69 1.33 -14.23
CA LEU A 80 -5.00 0.67 -14.08
C LEU A 80 -4.91 -0.83 -13.80
N TYR A 81 -3.87 -1.50 -14.28
CA TYR A 81 -3.72 -2.94 -14.10
C TYR A 81 -2.67 -3.29 -13.04
N LEU A 82 -1.47 -2.71 -13.15
CA LEU A 82 -0.36 -3.09 -12.29
C LEU A 82 -0.59 -2.64 -10.84
N ILE A 83 -0.96 -1.38 -10.62
CA ILE A 83 -1.17 -0.84 -9.27
C ILE A 83 -2.20 -1.67 -8.48
N PRO A 84 -3.46 -1.85 -8.94
CA PRO A 84 -4.44 -2.64 -8.19
C PRO A 84 -3.97 -4.07 -7.94
N LYS A 85 -3.33 -4.70 -8.94
CA LYS A 85 -2.84 -6.07 -8.82
C LYS A 85 -1.74 -6.20 -7.77
N VAL A 86 -0.79 -5.27 -7.75
CA VAL A 86 0.30 -5.23 -6.76
C VAL A 86 -0.26 -5.02 -5.35
N TRP A 87 -1.28 -4.18 -5.17
CA TRP A 87 -1.94 -4.00 -3.87
C TRP A 87 -2.69 -5.26 -3.39
N VAL A 88 -3.39 -5.95 -4.29
CA VAL A 88 -4.05 -7.22 -3.99
C VAL A 88 -3.02 -8.28 -3.59
N GLU A 89 -1.91 -8.39 -4.33
CA GLU A 89 -0.83 -9.33 -4.02
C GLU A 89 -0.11 -8.97 -2.71
N LEU A 90 -0.02 -7.68 -2.35
CA LEU A 90 0.45 -7.26 -1.04
C LEU A 90 -0.48 -7.82 0.06
N CYS A 91 -1.80 -7.60 -0.03
CA CYS A 91 -2.76 -8.14 0.95
C CYS A 91 -2.62 -9.67 1.11
N GLN A 92 -2.47 -10.37 -0.02
CA GLN A 92 -2.26 -11.82 -0.03
C GLN A 92 -0.95 -12.23 0.66
N SER A 93 0.12 -11.43 0.52
CA SER A 93 1.41 -11.64 1.18
C SER A 93 1.33 -11.48 2.70
N PHE A 94 0.32 -10.77 3.20
CA PHE A 94 -0.01 -10.65 4.63
C PHE A 94 -1.15 -11.59 5.06
N GLY A 95 -1.58 -12.51 4.19
CA GLY A 95 -2.62 -13.49 4.51
C GLY A 95 -4.04 -12.93 4.60
N LYS A 96 -4.28 -11.71 4.11
CA LYS A 96 -5.61 -11.08 4.00
C LYS A 96 -6.19 -11.36 2.60
N ARG A 97 -7.22 -12.22 2.55
CA ARG A 97 -7.82 -12.71 1.29
C ARG A 97 -9.31 -12.40 1.15
N THR A 98 -9.86 -11.58 2.05
CA THR A 98 -11.29 -11.26 2.06
C THR A 98 -11.59 -10.26 0.94
N MET A 99 -12.77 -10.36 0.29
CA MET A 99 -13.22 -9.33 -0.67
C MET A 99 -13.26 -7.92 -0.07
N LEU A 100 -13.60 -7.82 1.23
CA LEU A 100 -13.55 -6.56 1.96
C LEU A 100 -12.14 -5.97 2.04
N ASP A 101 -11.11 -6.81 2.21
CA ASP A 101 -9.72 -6.38 2.28
C ASP A 101 -9.26 -5.76 0.95
N TYR A 102 -9.68 -6.33 -0.19
CA TYR A 102 -9.34 -5.80 -1.51
C TYR A 102 -10.05 -4.48 -1.82
N VAL A 103 -11.31 -4.33 -1.40
CA VAL A 103 -12.04 -3.07 -1.54
C VAL A 103 -11.44 -2.01 -0.63
N LEU A 104 -11.08 -2.36 0.61
CA LEU A 104 -10.44 -1.43 1.55
C LEU A 104 -9.05 -1.00 1.07
N VAL A 105 -8.22 -1.89 0.52
CA VAL A 105 -6.88 -1.49 0.03
C VAL A 105 -6.98 -0.50 -1.15
N MET A 106 -8.04 -0.62 -1.95
CA MET A 106 -8.28 0.22 -3.12
C MET A 106 -8.82 1.60 -2.74
N ILE A 107 -9.74 1.67 -1.77
CA ILE A 107 -10.37 2.91 -1.32
C ILE A 107 -9.51 3.64 -0.27
N LEU A 108 -8.96 2.89 0.68
CA LEU A 108 -8.25 3.36 1.88
C LEU A 108 -6.77 3.00 1.82
N ASN A 109 -6.14 3.15 0.66
CA ASN A 109 -4.78 2.69 0.40
C ASN A 109 -3.79 2.99 1.55
N GLY A 110 -3.58 4.26 1.89
CA GLY A 110 -2.68 4.66 2.97
C GLY A 110 -3.10 4.19 4.38
N LEU A 111 -4.40 4.23 4.68
CA LEU A 111 -4.92 3.86 6.00
C LEU A 111 -4.92 2.35 6.23
N TYR A 112 -5.15 1.58 5.17
CA TYR A 112 -5.16 0.12 5.21
C TYR A 112 -3.74 -0.44 5.26
N ILE A 113 -2.77 0.18 4.58
CA ILE A 113 -1.35 -0.13 4.75
C ILE A 113 -0.91 0.11 6.19
N PHE A 114 -1.34 1.22 6.79
CA PHE A 114 -1.08 1.49 8.20
C PHE A 114 -1.69 0.43 9.10
N ASN A 115 -2.93 0.02 8.83
CA ASN A 115 -3.60 -1.04 9.56
C ASN A 115 -2.82 -2.37 9.44
N LEU A 116 -2.42 -2.78 8.24
CA LEU A 116 -1.56 -3.95 8.01
C LEU A 116 -0.20 -3.83 8.72
N GLY A 117 0.43 -2.66 8.66
CA GLY A 117 1.71 -2.37 9.28
C GLY A 117 1.67 -2.45 10.81
N MET A 118 0.56 -2.07 11.45
CA MET A 118 0.40 -2.07 12.91
C MET A 118 -0.42 -3.24 13.48
N SER A 119 -1.14 -3.99 12.66
CA SER A 119 -1.99 -5.09 13.14
C SER A 119 -1.14 -6.23 13.67
N TYR A 120 -1.22 -6.53 14.97
CA TYR A 120 -0.42 -7.58 15.62
C TYR A 120 -0.71 -8.99 15.07
N ASP A 121 -1.91 -9.23 14.55
CA ASP A 121 -2.34 -10.54 14.02
C ASP A 121 -1.92 -10.79 12.56
N THR A 122 -1.21 -9.83 11.94
CA THR A 122 -0.77 -9.94 10.54
C THR A 122 0.73 -10.13 10.46
N GLU A 123 1.10 -11.39 10.27
CA GLU A 123 2.47 -11.78 9.92
C GLU A 123 2.65 -11.75 8.40
N TYR A 124 3.84 -11.34 7.98
CA TYR A 124 4.24 -11.40 6.59
C TYR A 124 4.52 -12.86 6.20
N LEU A 125 3.65 -13.44 5.37
CA LEU A 125 3.69 -14.84 4.95
C LEU A 125 4.66 -15.09 3.78
N GLY A 126 5.22 -14.03 3.21
CA GLY A 126 6.19 -14.11 2.12
C GLY A 126 5.60 -13.77 0.74
N PRO A 127 6.45 -13.85 -0.31
CA PRO A 127 6.10 -13.42 -1.66
C PRO A 127 5.07 -14.35 -2.30
N VAL A 128 3.99 -13.76 -2.81
CA VAL A 128 2.88 -14.47 -3.48
C VAL A 128 3.11 -14.61 -4.99
N TYR A 129 3.92 -13.74 -5.58
CA TYR A 129 4.13 -13.72 -7.02
C TYR A 129 4.74 -15.05 -7.53
N GLY A 130 4.00 -15.73 -8.42
CA GLY A 130 4.45 -16.94 -9.10
C GLY A 130 4.33 -18.25 -8.31
N LYS A 131 3.81 -18.23 -7.08
CA LYS A 131 3.51 -19.45 -6.30
C LYS A 131 2.00 -19.74 -6.32
N HIS A 132 1.61 -21.01 -6.51
CA HIS A 132 0.23 -21.43 -6.31
C HIS A 132 -0.16 -21.10 -4.87
N ILE A 133 -1.16 -20.23 -4.72
CA ILE A 133 -1.66 -19.73 -3.46
C ILE A 133 -2.20 -20.93 -2.66
N PRO A 134 -1.56 -21.37 -1.56
CA PRO A 134 -2.11 -22.46 -0.77
C PRO A 134 -3.46 -22.00 -0.21
N GLU A 135 -4.50 -22.78 -0.48
CA GLU A 135 -5.90 -22.54 -0.11
C GLU A 135 -6.02 -22.17 1.38
N ASP A 136 -6.86 -21.18 1.69
CA ASP A 136 -7.01 -20.67 3.07
C ASP A 136 -7.67 -21.72 3.95
N LYS A 137 -6.86 -22.43 4.75
CA LYS A 137 -7.33 -23.48 5.67
C LYS A 137 -8.24 -22.96 6.80
N ARG A 138 -8.45 -21.64 6.93
CA ARG A 138 -9.34 -21.06 7.97
C ARG A 138 -10.83 -21.18 7.64
N HIS A 139 -11.21 -21.44 6.40
CA HIS A 139 -12.61 -21.61 6.00
C HIS A 139 -13.07 -23.07 5.89
N THR A 140 -12.17 -24.04 6.06
CA THR A 140 -12.52 -25.46 6.19
C THR A 140 -12.55 -25.86 7.66
N SER A 141 -13.40 -25.21 8.44
CA SER A 141 -13.98 -25.89 9.61
C SER A 141 -14.96 -26.92 9.05
N PRO A 142 -14.77 -28.23 9.26
CA PRO A 142 -15.77 -29.22 8.93
C PRO A 142 -16.97 -28.96 9.87
N SER A 143 -17.98 -28.27 9.36
CA SER A 143 -19.33 -28.33 9.91
C SER A 143 -19.91 -29.72 9.61
N MET A 144 -19.32 -30.76 10.19
CA MET A 144 -19.87 -32.12 10.21
C MET A 144 -19.55 -32.75 11.56
N ALA A 145 -20.46 -32.57 12.50
CA ALA A 145 -20.71 -33.49 13.61
C ALA A 145 -22.21 -33.81 13.60
#